data_AF-X1CYB7-F1
#
_entry.id   AF-X1CYB7-F1
#
_cell.length_a   1.000
_cell.length_b   1.000
_cell.length_c   1.000
_cell.angle_alpha   90.00
_cell.angle_beta   90.00
_cell.angle_gamma   90.00
#
_symmetry.space_group_name_H-M   'P 1'
#
loop_
_entity.id
_entity.type
_entity.pdbx_description
1 polymer ?
#
loop_
_entity_poly.entity_id
_entity_poly.type
_entity_poly.pdbx_seq_one_letter_code
_entity_poly.pdbx_strand_id
1 'polypeptide(L)' 'MSFKVYRCWPSEYVALGELDANDTCVAFESITLQHEGWERDYDVTEPSEPSYAEPD' A
#
# COMPACT_ATOMS: atom_id res chain seq x y z
N MET A 1 8.70 8.80 0.14
CA MET A 1 9.68 7.68 0.02
C MET A 1 9.13 6.67 -0.98
N SER A 2 9.94 6.18 -1.92
CA SER A 2 9.51 5.29 -3.00
C SER A 2 10.48 4.10 -3.15
N PHE A 3 9.97 2.98 -3.69
CA PHE A 3 10.74 1.75 -3.94
C PHE A 3 10.35 1.14 -5.29
N LYS A 4 11.33 0.59 -5.99
CA LYS A 4 11.12 -0.22 -7.20
C LYS A 4 11.32 -1.68 -6.84
N VAL A 5 10.37 -2.53 -7.19
CA VAL A 5 10.43 -3.99 -6.97
C VAL A 5 10.52 -4.68 -8.32
N TYR A 6 11.46 -5.60 -8.48
CA TYR A 6 11.77 -6.22 -9.76
C TYR A 6 11.40 -7.69 -9.78
N ARG A 7 10.87 -8.13 -10.93
CA ARG A 7 10.44 -9.51 -11.19
C ARG A 7 9.59 -10.03 -10.04
N CYS A 8 8.52 -9.30 -9.71
CA CYS A 8 7.58 -9.75 -8.70
C CYS A 8 6.52 -10.66 -9.31
N TRP A 9 6.02 -11.61 -8.52
CA TRP A 9 4.89 -12.45 -8.88
C TRP A 9 4.02 -12.72 -7.65
N PRO A 10 2.70 -12.86 -7.83
CA PRO A 10 1.82 -13.28 -6.75
C PRO A 10 2.17 -14.71 -6.33
N SER A 11 2.46 -14.88 -5.03
CA SER A 11 2.69 -16.18 -4.42
C SER A 11 1.50 -16.65 -3.60
N GLU A 12 0.67 -15.73 -3.12
CA GLU A 12 -0.53 -16.03 -2.33
C GLU A 12 -1.60 -14.96 -2.56
N TYR A 13 -2.86 -15.39 -2.53
CA TYR A 13 -4.03 -14.51 -2.51
C TYR A 13 -5.02 -15.01 -1.46
N VAL A 14 -5.38 -14.12 -0.55
CA VAL A 14 -6.48 -14.31 0.40
C VAL A 14 -7.62 -13.43 -0.09
N ALA A 15 -8.65 -14.08 -0.63
CA ALA A 15 -9.88 -13.43 -1.05
C ALA A 15 -10.62 -12.84 0.16
N LEU A 16 -11.61 -12.00 -0.12
CA LEU A 16 -12.46 -11.43 0.92
C LEU A 16 -13.09 -12.53 1.79
N GLY A 17 -12.93 -12.39 3.10
CA GLY A 17 -13.53 -13.28 4.09
C GLY A 17 -15.06 -13.15 4.16
N GLU A 18 -15.67 -13.99 4.99
CA GLU A 18 -17.12 -13.94 5.20
C GLU A 18 -17.57 -12.61 5.82
N LEU A 19 -18.65 -12.06 5.30
CA LEU A 19 -19.27 -10.84 5.82
C LEU A 19 -20.28 -11.22 6.90
N ASP A 20 -19.85 -11.20 8.17
CA ASP A 20 -20.70 -11.50 9.32
C ASP A 20 -21.09 -10.22 10.06
N ALA A 21 -22.40 -9.97 10.16
CA ALA A 21 -22.96 -8.84 10.89
C ALA A 21 -22.78 -8.93 12.42
N ASN A 22 -22.40 -10.11 12.94
CA ASN A 22 -22.14 -10.33 14.36
C ASN A 22 -20.66 -10.15 14.72
N ASP A 23 -19.77 -10.04 13.73
CA ASP A 23 -18.34 -9.82 13.95
C ASP A 23 -17.96 -8.36 13.63
N THR A 24 -16.96 -7.83 14.34
CA THR A 24 -16.47 -6.46 14.13
C THR A 24 -15.10 -6.51 13.50
N CYS A 25 -15.05 -6.57 12.16
CA CYS A 25 -13.83 -6.53 11.38
C CYS A 25 -13.99 -5.61 10.16
N VAL A 26 -12.86 -5.17 9.61
CA VAL A 26 -12.81 -4.44 8.33
C VAL A 26 -12.70 -5.47 7.21
N ALA A 27 -13.51 -5.33 6.17
CA ALA A 27 -13.38 -6.11 4.95
C ALA A 27 -12.07 -5.77 4.22
N PHE A 28 -11.19 -6.76 4.05
CA PHE A 28 -9.99 -6.61 3.23
C PHE A 28 -9.66 -7.92 2.51
N GLU A 29 -8.95 -7.77 1.40
CA GLU A 29 -8.30 -8.87 0.67
C GLU A 29 -6.78 -8.68 0.76
N SER A 30 -6.00 -9.74 0.63
CA SER A 30 -4.54 -9.63 0.63
C SER A 30 -3.89 -10.43 -0.49
N ILE A 31 -2.82 -9.87 -1.06
CA ILE A 31 -1.95 -10.54 -2.03
C ILE A 31 -0.53 -10.47 -1.49
N THR A 32 0.16 -11.61 -1.45
CA THR A 32 1.59 -11.68 -1.15
C THR A 32 2.34 -11.77 -2.47
N LEU A 33 3.32 -10.89 -2.66
CA LEU A 33 4.24 -10.92 -3.80
C LEU A 33 5.59 -11.46 -3.35
N GLN A 34 6.13 -12.43 -4.10
CA GLN A 34 7.55 -12.76 -4.04
C GLN A 34 8.29 -11.96 -5.12
N HIS A 35 9.57 -11.67 -4.89
CA HIS A 35 10.39 -10.89 -5.81
C HIS A 35 11.86 -11.29 -5.73
N GLU A 36 12.61 -11.06 -6.82
CA GLU A 36 14.06 -11.34 -6.87
C GLU A 36 14.93 -10.15 -6.45
N GLY A 37 14.33 -8.98 -6.22
CA GLY A 37 15.06 -7.80 -5.76
C GLY A 37 14.20 -6.56 -5.66
N TRP A 38 14.70 -5.59 -4.92
CA TRP A 38 14.12 -4.26 -4.81
C TRP A 38 15.21 -3.22 -4.58
N GLU A 39 14.93 -1.98 -4.93
CA GLU A 39 15.79 -0.84 -4.62
C GLU A 39 14.97 0.36 -4.14
N ARG A 40 15.60 1.21 -3.33
CA ARG A 40 15.01 2.50 -2.96
C ARG A 40 15.10 3.46 -4.15
N ASP A 41 13.98 4.09 -4.48
CA ASP A 41 13.93 5.13 -5.48
C ASP A 41 14.18 6.50 -4.84
N TYR A 42 15.29 7.13 -5.24
CA TYR A 42 15.73 8.42 -4.73
C TYR A 42 15.20 9.60 -5.54
N ASP A 43 14.65 9.35 -6.73
CA ASP A 43 14.14 10.40 -7.61
C ASP A 43 12.80 10.96 -7.10
N VAL A 44 12.10 10.21 -6.25
CA VAL A 44 10.81 10.61 -5.67
C VAL A 44 11.03 11.38 -4.36
N THR A 45 10.94 12.70 -4.46
CA THR A 45 10.92 13.60 -3.30
C THR A 45 9.55 13.60 -2.60
N GLU A 46 9.55 13.91 -1.31
CA GLU A 46 8.31 14.10 -0.55
C GLU A 46 7.54 15.33 -1.06
N PRO A 47 6.20 15.26 -1.20
CA PRO A 47 5.41 16.45 -1.52
C PRO A 47 5.46 17.46 -0.38
N SER A 48 5.54 18.75 -0.73
CA SER A 48 5.42 19.82 0.27
C SER A 48 4.03 19.81 0.90
N GLU A 49 3.97 19.94 2.23
CA GLU A 49 2.70 20.10 2.93
C GLU A 49 1.94 21.34 2.41
N PRO A 50 0.61 21.25 2.26
CA PRO A 50 -0.20 22.42 1.90
C PRO A 50 -0.17 23.44 3.04
N SER A 51 0.27 24.67 2.75
CA SER A 51 0.13 25.78 3.69
C SER A 51 -1.24 26.44 3.56
N TYR A 52 -1.85 26.75 4.69
CA TYR A 52 -3.07 27.55 4.75
C TYR A 52 -2.71 29.00 5.09
N ALA A 53 -3.17 29.96 4.28
CA ALA A 53 -3.14 31.37 4.65
C ALA A 53 -4.44 31.69 5.39
N GLU A 54 -4.33 32.10 6.66
CA GLU A 54 -5.48 32.58 7.42
C GLU A 54 -6.00 33.88 6.79
N PRO A 55 -7.30 33.99 6.48
CA PRO A 55 -7.87 35.24 5.96
C PRO A 55 -7.90 36.33 7.04
N ASP A 56 -7.45 37.55 6.69
CA ASP A 56 -7.51 38.75 7.53
C ASP A 56 -8.94 39.15 7.94
#